data_AF-A0A367XIX7-F1
#
_entry.id   AF-A0A367XIX7-F1
#
_cell.length_a   1.000
_cell.length_b   1.000
_cell.length_c   1.000
_cell.angle_alpha   90.00
_cell.angle_beta   90.00
_cell.angle_gamma   90.00
#
_symmetry.space_group_name_H-M   'P 1'
#
loop_
_entity.id
_entity.type
_entity.pdbx_description
1 polymer ?
#
loop_
_entity_poly.entity_id
_entity_poly.type
_entity_poly.pdbx_seq_one_letter_code
_entity_poly.pdbx_strand_id
1 'polypeptide(L)'
;MANWTFVYVLRETGSASPRTYVGWSTDVEARLAAHNSGKGAKSTRGRHWEVVYMERFRTFGQAMSREWHLKRDRKLRKQLVACFPS
;
A
#
# COMPACT_ATOMS: atom_id res chain seq x y z
N MET A 1 -7.62 19.63 -15.30
CA MET A 1 -6.61 19.29 -14.27
C MET A 1 -6.41 17.79 -14.30
N ALA A 2 -5.18 17.31 -14.47
CA ALA A 2 -4.92 15.87 -14.46
C ALA A 2 -4.91 15.38 -13.02
N ASN A 3 -5.92 14.59 -12.65
CA ASN A 3 -5.96 13.92 -11.35
C ASN A 3 -5.05 12.71 -11.43
N TRP A 4 -3.91 12.78 -10.75
CA TRP A 4 -2.99 11.65 -10.66
C TRP A 4 -3.54 10.63 -9.66
N THR A 5 -3.44 9.36 -10.02
CA THR A 5 -3.82 8.26 -9.14
C THR A 5 -2.57 7.49 -8.77
N PHE A 6 -2.41 7.19 -7.49
CA PHE A 6 -1.26 6.46 -6.98
C PHE A 6 -1.66 5.04 -6.61
N VAL A 7 -0.84 4.07 -6.97
CA VAL A 7 -0.94 2.68 -6.51
C VAL A 7 0.19 2.47 -5.52
N TYR A 8 -0.11 1.89 -4.37
CA TYR A 8 0.85 1.73 -3.29
C TYR A 8 0.79 0.33 -2.68
N VAL A 9 1.92 -0.08 -2.10
CA VAL A 9 2.01 -1.27 -1.26
C VAL A 9 2.42 -0.82 0.14
N LEU A 10 1.60 -1.19 1.12
CA LEU A 10 1.92 -1.03 2.53
C LEU A 10 2.44 -2.34 3.09
N ARG A 11 3.37 -2.25 4.03
CA ARG A 11 3.73 -3.35 4.93
C ARG A 11 3.30 -3.04 6.35
N GLU A 12 2.99 -4.08 7.10
CA GLU A 12 2.91 -4.04 8.55
C GLU A 12 4.33 -4.01 9.15
N THR A 13 4.58 -3.09 10.08
CA THR A 13 5.84 -3.03 10.83
C THR A 13 5.66 -3.62 12.24
N GLY A 14 6.76 -4.12 12.84
CA GLY A 14 6.74 -4.71 14.19
C GLY A 14 6.24 -6.16 14.27
N SER A 15 6.13 -6.87 13.14
CA SER A 15 5.78 -8.29 13.09
C SER A 15 6.88 -9.08 12.39
N ALA A 16 7.24 -10.25 12.92
CA ALA A 16 8.17 -11.19 12.28
C ALA A 16 7.63 -11.78 10.96
N SER A 17 6.31 -11.71 10.74
CA SER A 17 5.65 -12.06 9.48
C SER A 17 4.80 -10.87 9.02
N PRO A 18 5.42 -9.87 8.38
CA PRO A 18 4.75 -8.63 8.01
C PRO A 18 3.72 -8.89 6.90
N ARG A 19 2.50 -8.41 7.13
CA ARG A 19 1.44 -8.44 6.11
C ARG A 19 1.65 -7.33 5.10
N THR A 20 1.21 -7.58 3.86
CA THR A 20 1.20 -6.57 2.81
C THR A 20 -0.22 -6.20 2.43
N TYR A 21 -0.44 -4.91 2.17
CA TYR A 21 -1.67 -4.38 1.64
C TYR A 21 -1.37 -3.67 0.33
N VAL A 22 -2.19 -3.89 -0.69
CA VAL A 22 -2.08 -3.23 -1.99
C VAL A 22 -3.37 -2.47 -2.22
N GLY A 23 -3.24 -1.20 -2.57
CA GLY A 23 -4.38 -0.36 -2.90
C GLY A 23 -3.97 0.79 -3.79
N TRP A 24 -4.94 1.63 -4.11
CA TRP A 24 -4.73 2.87 -4.83
C TRP A 24 -5.45 4.01 -4.12
N SER A 25 -4.96 5.23 -4.31
CA SER A 25 -5.55 6.46 -3.79
C SER A 25 -5.04 7.64 -4.60
N THR A 26 -5.81 8.73 -4.65
CA THR A 26 -5.30 10.02 -5.13
C THR A 26 -4.48 10.74 -4.05
N ASP A 27 -4.69 10.37 -2.78
CA ASP A 27 -3.97 10.87 -1.61
C ASP A 27 -3.54 9.67 -0.74
N VAL A 28 -2.27 9.28 -0.87
CA VAL A 28 -1.71 8.12 -0.16
C VAL A 28 -1.39 8.48 1.29
N GLU A 29 -0.97 9.71 1.56
CA GLU A 29 -0.59 10.17 2.89
C GLU A 29 -1.80 10.24 3.81
N ALA A 30 -2.89 10.87 3.38
CA ALA A 30 -4.12 10.91 4.16
C ALA A 30 -4.67 9.50 4.42
N ARG A 31 -4.52 8.59 3.45
CA ARG A 31 -4.94 7.19 3.57
C ARG A 31 -4.08 6.44 4.57
N LEU A 32 -2.75 6.60 4.52
CA LEU A 32 -1.81 6.01 5.46
C LEU A 32 -2.05 6.53 6.88
N ALA A 33 -2.25 7.83 7.03
CA ALA A 33 -2.59 8.46 8.30
C ALA A 33 -3.88 7.89 8.87
N ALA A 34 -4.93 7.70 8.06
CA ALA A 34 -6.18 7.07 8.50
C ALA A 34 -6.00 5.61 8.94
N HIS A 35 -5.10 4.85 8.29
CA HIS A 35 -4.74 3.49 8.68
C HIS A 35 -3.99 3.48 10.03
N ASN A 36 -3.01 4.36 10.21
CA ASN A 36 -2.19 4.45 11.44
C ASN A 36 -2.94 5.10 12.60
N SER A 37 -3.90 5.99 12.35
CA SER A 37 -4.69 6.66 13.40
C SER A 37 -5.81 5.78 13.98
N GLY A 38 -5.94 4.52 13.54
CA GLY A 38 -6.96 3.58 14.00
C GLY A 38 -8.41 3.98 13.64
N LYS A 39 -8.59 4.98 12.76
CA LYS A 39 -9.89 5.41 12.20
C LYS A 39 -10.26 4.63 10.92
N GLY A 40 -9.37 3.75 10.45
CA GLY A 40 -9.62 2.83 9.35
C GLY A 40 -10.53 1.64 9.72
N ALA A 41 -10.66 0.69 8.79
CA ALA A 41 -11.46 -0.53 9.00
C ALA A 41 -10.98 -1.32 10.23
N LYS A 42 -11.90 -2.10 10.85
CA LYS A 42 -11.70 -2.89 12.09
C LYS A 42 -10.41 -3.75 12.09
N SER A 43 -9.89 -4.13 10.91
CA SER A 43 -8.67 -4.93 10.71
C SER A 43 -7.34 -4.16 10.74
N THR A 44 -7.36 -2.82 10.75
CA THR A 44 -6.17 -1.96 10.72
C THR A 44 -5.83 -1.30 12.06
N ARG A 45 -6.67 -1.52 13.08
CA ARG A 45 -6.54 -0.93 14.42
C ARG A 45 -5.37 -1.57 15.19
N GLY A 46 -4.47 -0.76 15.73
CA GLY A 46 -3.34 -1.21 16.57
C GLY A 46 -2.13 -1.74 15.80
N ARG A 47 -2.02 -1.46 14.50
CA ARG A 47 -0.91 -1.89 13.65
C ARG A 47 -0.29 -0.68 12.96
N HIS A 48 1.02 -0.70 12.81
CA HIS A 48 1.75 0.33 12.11
C HIS A 48 1.96 -0.10 10.65
N TRP A 49 1.57 0.78 9.74
CA TRP A 49 1.73 0.59 8.31
C TRP A 49 2.77 1.55 7.77
N GLU A 50 3.60 1.03 6.87
CA GLU A 50 4.62 1.79 6.17
C GLU A 50 4.51 1.55 4.67
N VAL A 51 4.66 2.60 3.86
CA VAL A 51 4.69 2.50 2.40
C VAL A 51 6.05 1.95 1.98
N VAL A 52 6.07 0.77 1.37
CA VAL A 52 7.30 0.17 0.80
C VAL A 52 7.39 0.35 -0.71
N TYR A 53 6.30 0.79 -1.32
CA TYR A 53 6.21 0.93 -2.77
C TYR A 53 5.12 1.90 -3.16
N MET A 54 5.39 2.76 -4.14
CA MET A 54 4.41 3.70 -4.68
C MET A 54 4.69 3.97 -6.17
N GLU A 55 3.64 3.96 -6.97
CA GLU A 55 3.67 4.33 -8.39
C GLU A 55 2.56 5.33 -8.69
N ARG A 56 2.80 6.26 -9.63
CA ARG A 56 1.82 7.24 -10.07
C ARG A 56 1.34 6.97 -11.49
N PHE A 57 0.05 7.14 -11.72
CA PHE A 57 -0.62 6.92 -13.00
C PHE A 57 -1.45 8.13 -13.37
N ARG A 58 -1.59 8.36 -14.69
CA ARG A 58 -2.38 9.47 -15.22
C ARG A 58 -3.88 9.14 -15.31
N THR A 59 -4.23 7.86 -15.29
CA THR A 59 -5.62 7.40 -15.40
C THR A 59 -5.95 6.34 -14.36
N PHE A 60 -7.22 6.31 -13.93
CA PHE A 60 -7.72 5.30 -13.00
C PHE A 60 -7.59 3.87 -13.57
N GLY A 61 -7.79 3.68 -14.87
CA GLY A 61 -7.67 2.37 -15.51
C GLY A 61 -6.26 1.78 -15.43
N GLN A 62 -5.22 2.62 -15.62
CA GLN A 62 -3.83 2.19 -15.45
C GLN A 62 -3.55 1.80 -14.00
N ALA A 63 -4.02 2.60 -13.03
CA ALA A 63 -3.87 2.31 -11.62
C ALA A 63 -4.56 0.99 -11.20
N MET A 64 -5.79 0.75 -11.65
CA MET A 64 -6.53 -0.48 -11.36
C MET A 64 -5.86 -1.72 -11.98
N SER A 65 -5.41 -1.61 -13.24
CA SER A 65 -4.66 -2.69 -13.89
C SER A 65 -3.39 -3.02 -13.10
N ARG A 66 -2.65 -2.00 -12.68
CA ARG A 66 -1.43 -2.20 -11.88
C ARG A 66 -1.73 -2.81 -10.51
N GLU A 67 -2.75 -2.33 -9.80
CA GLU A 67 -3.19 -2.88 -8.52
C GLU A 67 -3.49 -4.37 -8.63
N TRP A 68 -4.20 -4.77 -9.69
CA TRP A 68 -4.53 -6.17 -9.94
C TRP A 68 -3.28 -7.03 -10.18
N HIS A 69 -2.31 -6.53 -10.93
CA HIS A 69 -1.02 -7.19 -11.12
C HIS A 69 -0.27 -7.34 -9.79
N LEU A 70 -0.15 -6.27 -9.00
CA LEU A 70 0.55 -6.28 -7.71
C LEU A 70 -0.12 -7.20 -6.68
N LYS A 71 -1.45 -7.29 -6.67
CA LYS A 71 -2.19 -8.25 -5.82
C LYS A 71 -1.78 -9.70 -6.12
N ARG A 72 -1.55 -10.03 -7.39
CA ARG A 72 -1.17 -11.38 -7.84
C ARG A 72 0.33 -11.64 -7.75
N ASP A 73 1.14 -10.60 -7.84
CA ASP A 73 2.59 -10.69 -7.75
C ASP A 73 3.07 -10.86 -6.31
N ARG A 74 2.96 -12.08 -5.80
CA ARG A 74 3.44 -12.46 -4.46
C ARG A 74 4.96 -12.39 -4.35
N LYS A 75 5.68 -12.58 -5.46
CA LYS A 75 7.15 -12.58 -5.48
C LYS A 75 7.67 -11.16 -5.25
N LEU A 76 7.17 -10.20 -6.02
CA LEU A 76 7.52 -8.79 -5.86
C LEU A 76 7.15 -8.29 -4.46
N ARG A 77 5.96 -8.61 -3.95
CA ARG A 77 5.56 -8.18 -2.60
C ARG A 77 6.48 -8.72 -1.50
N LYS A 78 6.95 -9.96 -1.62
CA LYS A 78 7.94 -10.53 -0.69
C LYS A 78 9.29 -9.82 -0.81
N GLN A 79 9.74 -9.52 -2.03
CA GLN A 79 11.01 -8.81 -2.26
C GLN A 79 10.96 -7.39 -1.70
N LEU A 80 9.87 -6.66 -1.93
CA LEU A 80 9.65 -5.32 -1.38
C LEU A 80 9.76 -5.33 0.14
N VAL A 81 9.12 -6.28 0.81
CA VAL A 81 9.21 -6.42 2.26
C VAL A 81 10.63 -6.76 2.71
N ALA A 82 11.31 -7.68 2.02
CA ALA A 82 12.66 -8.11 2.40
C ALA A 82 13.70 -6.97 2.28
N CYS A 83 13.48 -5.99 1.41
CA CYS A 83 14.38 -4.85 1.24
C CYS A 83 14.35 -3.87 2.43
N PHE A 84 13.35 -3.97 3.30
CA PHE A 84 13.27 -3.18 4.51
C PHE A 84 13.37 -4.12 5.72
N PRO A 85 14.57 -4.40 6.26
CA PRO A 85 14.67 -5.13 7.51
C PRO A 85 13.98 -4.33 8.63
N SER A 86 13.31 -5.06 9.53
CA SER A 86 12.64 -4.53 10.74
C SER A 86 13.64 -4.15 11.82
#